data_AF-A0A2I1P7U4-F1
#
_entry.id   AF-A0A2I1P7U4-F1
#
_cell.length_a   1.000
_cell.length_b   1.000
_cell.length_c   1.000
_cell.angle_alpha   90.00
_cell.angle_beta   90.00
_cell.angle_gamma   90.00
#
_symmetry.space_group_name_H-M   'P 1'
#
loop_
_entity.id
_entity.type
_entity.pdbx_description
1 polymer ?
#
loop_
_entity_poly.entity_id
_entity_poly.type
_entity_poly.pdbx_seq_one_letter_code
_entity_poly.pdbx_strand_id
1 'polypeptide(L)'
;AQVTNVSGASCGTCSIAEALKQSLNTSFIRLTQSLKGGPQDVADMAHRLGVAEELPGVGKTLQEANGKPAEGITLGMYQSSPLDMATALATLTNGGTYHRPHFVEKVENSNG
;
A
#
# COMPACT_ATOMS: atom_id res chain seq x y z
N ALA A 1 13.17 17.13 -4.80
CA ALA A 1 12.18 17.51 -5.82
C ALA A 1 10.96 18.11 -5.13
N GLN A 2 10.24 19.02 -5.77
CA GLN A 2 9.00 19.57 -5.21
C GLN A 2 7.84 18.61 -5.50
N VAL A 3 7.03 18.27 -4.49
CA VAL A 3 5.81 17.48 -4.67
C VAL A 3 4.64 18.42 -4.94
N THR A 4 3.85 18.13 -5.98
CA THR A 4 2.66 18.87 -6.36
C THR A 4 1.46 17.94 -6.55
N ASN A 5 0.25 18.50 -6.54
CA ASN A 5 -0.98 17.80 -6.89
C ASN A 5 -1.28 17.99 -8.38
N VAL A 6 -2.01 17.04 -8.98
CA VAL A 6 -2.47 17.13 -10.37
C VAL A 6 -3.23 18.45 -10.58
N SER A 7 -2.90 19.17 -11.65
CA SER A 7 -3.50 20.46 -12.02
C SER A 7 -3.47 21.54 -10.93
N GLY A 8 -2.58 21.41 -9.93
CA GLY A 8 -2.53 22.33 -8.79
C GLY A 8 -3.71 22.22 -7.83
N ALA A 9 -4.47 21.12 -7.87
CA ALA A 9 -5.60 20.89 -6.97
C ALA A 9 -5.20 21.07 -5.50
N SER A 10 -6.08 21.65 -4.69
CA SER A 10 -5.80 21.92 -3.28
C SER A 10 -7.09 22.08 -2.50
N CYS A 11 -7.08 21.63 -1.24
CA CYS A 11 -8.13 21.91 -0.27
C CYS A 11 -7.69 22.96 0.77
N GLY A 12 -6.53 23.59 0.61
CA GLY A 12 -5.89 24.38 1.66
C GLY A 12 -5.56 23.48 2.86
N THR A 13 -6.38 23.57 3.91
CA THR A 13 -6.36 22.64 5.05
C THR A 13 -7.69 21.90 5.12
N CYS A 14 -7.66 20.59 5.04
CA CYS A 14 -8.84 19.74 5.14
C CYS A 14 -8.52 18.45 5.93
N SER A 15 -9.55 17.66 6.23
CA SER A 15 -9.36 16.35 6.85
C SER A 15 -8.64 15.39 5.90
N ILE A 16 -7.98 14.37 6.44
CA ILE A 16 -7.32 13.33 5.62
C ILE A 16 -8.35 12.56 4.78
N ALA A 17 -9.59 12.40 5.26
CA ALA A 17 -10.67 11.80 4.48
C ALA A 17 -11.00 12.61 3.21
N GLU A 18 -11.05 13.94 3.32
CA GLU A 18 -11.27 14.82 2.17
C GLU A 18 -10.07 14.80 1.23
N ALA A 19 -8.86 14.82 1.77
CA ALA A 19 -7.63 14.73 0.99
C ALA A 19 -7.51 13.39 0.24
N LEU A 20 -7.97 12.28 0.83
CA LEU A 20 -8.02 10.96 0.20
C LEU A 20 -9.01 10.95 -0.96
N LYS A 21 -10.23 11.47 -0.75
CA LYS A 21 -11.26 11.58 -1.79
C LYS A 21 -10.75 12.35 -3.02
N GLN A 22 -9.98 13.42 -2.79
CA GLN A 22 -9.40 14.26 -3.84
C GLN A 22 -8.04 13.76 -4.37
N SER A 23 -7.47 12.69 -3.78
CA SER A 23 -6.14 12.16 -4.12
C SER A 23 -5.03 13.21 -4.07
N LEU A 24 -4.92 13.94 -2.94
CA LEU A 24 -3.93 15.02 -2.78
C LEU A 24 -2.55 14.49 -2.33
N ASN A 25 -1.63 14.32 -3.29
CA ASN A 25 -0.22 13.94 -3.05
C ASN A 25 0.43 14.71 -1.89
N THR A 26 0.30 16.04 -1.90
CA THR A 26 0.96 16.91 -0.92
C THR A 26 0.42 16.72 0.50
N SER A 27 -0.84 16.33 0.68
CA SER A 27 -1.40 16.02 1.98
C SER A 27 -0.88 14.66 2.49
N PHE A 28 -0.80 13.66 1.61
CA PHE A 28 -0.32 12.31 1.96
C PHE A 28 1.19 12.25 2.24
N ILE A 29 2.00 13.07 1.57
CA ILE A 29 3.41 13.25 1.93
C ILE A 29 3.54 13.84 3.35
N ARG A 30 2.77 14.89 3.67
CA ARG A 30 2.79 15.46 5.04
C ARG A 30 2.29 14.48 6.09
N LEU A 31 1.26 13.70 5.78
CA LEU A 31 0.80 12.62 6.66
C LEU A 31 1.92 11.61 6.91
N THR A 32 2.58 11.13 5.86
CA THR A 32 3.71 10.19 5.96
C THR A 32 4.82 10.77 6.82
N GLN A 33 5.23 12.02 6.59
CA GLN A 33 6.25 12.72 7.39
C GLN A 33 5.87 12.89 8.87
N SER A 34 4.57 12.91 9.19
CA SER A 34 4.09 13.02 10.56
C SER A 34 4.09 11.69 11.33
N LEU A 35 4.19 10.56 10.63
CA LEU A 35 4.31 9.24 11.24
C LEU A 35 5.68 9.09 11.90
N LYS A 36 5.74 8.35 13.02
CA LYS A 36 6.99 8.17 13.78
C LYS A 36 8.07 7.45 12.97
N GLY A 37 7.69 6.41 12.21
CA GLY A 37 8.57 5.69 11.29
C GLY A 37 8.54 6.23 9.86
N GLY A 38 7.77 7.29 9.61
CA GLY A 38 7.70 7.93 8.30
C GLY A 38 7.27 6.95 7.20
N PRO A 39 8.01 6.86 6.07
CA PRO A 39 7.73 5.91 5.00
C PRO A 39 7.76 4.43 5.43
N GLN A 40 8.52 4.07 6.47
CA GLN A 40 8.59 2.69 6.94
C GLN A 40 7.24 2.23 7.52
N ASP A 41 6.56 3.10 8.28
CA ASP A 41 5.24 2.79 8.83
C ASP A 41 4.21 2.53 7.71
N VAL A 42 4.37 3.17 6.55
CA VAL A 42 3.53 2.94 5.36
C VAL A 42 3.80 1.56 4.75
N ALA A 43 5.07 1.19 4.58
CA ALA A 43 5.46 -0.14 4.08
C ALA A 43 4.98 -1.25 5.02
N ASP A 44 5.24 -1.10 6.32
CA ASP A 44 4.86 -2.07 7.34
C ASP A 44 3.34 -2.26 7.39
N MET A 45 2.56 -1.18 7.26
CA MET A 45 1.10 -1.28 7.18
C MET A 45 0.66 -1.99 5.89
N ALA A 46 1.26 -1.68 4.74
CA ALA A 46 0.94 -2.37 3.48
C ALA A 46 1.19 -3.88 3.57
N HIS A 47 2.31 -4.30 4.15
CA HIS A 47 2.60 -5.72 4.40
C HIS A 47 1.60 -6.37 5.35
N ARG A 48 1.23 -5.69 6.44
CA ARG A 48 0.19 -6.17 7.37
C ARG A 48 -1.18 -6.33 6.72
N LEU A 49 -1.49 -5.52 5.71
CA LEU A 49 -2.72 -5.65 4.93
C LEU A 49 -2.67 -6.80 3.91
N GLY A 50 -1.48 -7.34 3.63
CA GLY A 50 -1.31 -8.51 2.77
C GLY A 50 -0.57 -8.24 1.46
N VAL A 51 0.04 -7.06 1.29
CA VAL A 51 0.98 -6.82 0.18
C VAL A 51 2.23 -7.70 0.38
N ALA A 52 2.55 -8.54 -0.61
CA ALA A 52 3.66 -9.48 -0.52
C ALA A 52 5.00 -8.79 -0.21
N GLU A 53 5.80 -9.36 0.70
CA GLU A 53 7.15 -8.88 1.03
C GLU A 53 8.17 -9.12 -0.10
N GLU A 54 7.90 -10.11 -0.97
CA GLU A 54 8.72 -10.41 -2.14
C GLU A 54 7.85 -10.69 -3.36
N LEU A 55 8.27 -10.18 -4.53
CA LEU A 55 7.63 -10.44 -5.81
C LEU A 55 8.61 -11.08 -6.79
N PRO A 56 8.20 -12.11 -7.57
CA PRO A 56 9.03 -12.69 -8.61
C PRO A 56 9.52 -11.65 -9.62
N GLY A 57 10.82 -11.61 -9.86
CA GLY A 57 11.45 -10.64 -10.78
C GLY A 57 11.65 -9.23 -10.23
N VAL A 58 11.12 -8.93 -9.04
CA VAL A 58 11.31 -7.64 -8.33
C VAL A 58 12.21 -7.83 -7.11
N GLY A 59 12.05 -8.95 -6.38
CA GLY A 59 12.70 -9.18 -5.09
C GLY A 59 11.89 -8.56 -3.96
N LYS A 60 12.57 -8.07 -2.91
CA LYS A 60 11.93 -7.42 -1.76
C LYS A 60 11.16 -6.18 -2.19
N THR A 61 9.89 -6.11 -1.82
CA THR A 61 8.99 -5.02 -2.20
C THR A 61 9.07 -3.87 -1.20
N LEU A 62 8.55 -2.71 -1.58
CA LEU A 62 8.38 -1.52 -0.71
C LEU A 62 9.69 -1.04 -0.04
N GLN A 63 10.84 -1.29 -0.65
CA GLN A 63 12.12 -0.81 -0.17
C GLN A 63 13.06 -0.44 -1.31
N GLU A 64 13.96 0.51 -1.03
CA GLU A 64 15.11 0.81 -1.87
C GLU A 64 16.25 -0.20 -1.64
N ALA A 65 17.33 -0.08 -2.42
CA ALA A 65 18.53 -0.90 -2.27
C ALA A 65 19.17 -0.84 -0.87
N ASN A 66 18.91 0.22 -0.10
CA ASN A 66 19.38 0.37 1.28
C ASN A 66 18.46 -0.32 2.32
N GLY A 67 17.42 -1.01 1.88
CA GLY A 67 16.46 -1.72 2.73
C GLY A 67 15.41 -0.84 3.39
N LYS A 68 15.22 0.41 2.94
CA LYS A 68 14.21 1.34 3.46
C LYS A 68 13.35 1.92 2.34
N PRO A 69 12.04 2.16 2.54
CA PRO A 69 11.22 2.88 1.59
C PRO A 69 11.61 4.35 1.50
N ALA A 70 11.53 4.90 0.30
CA ALA A 70 11.52 6.32 0.02
C ALA A 70 10.13 6.91 0.28
N GLU A 71 10.08 8.23 0.43
CA GLU A 71 8.85 8.98 0.70
C GLU A 71 7.77 8.79 -0.39
N GLY A 72 8.19 8.48 -1.61
CA GLY A 72 7.31 8.16 -2.73
C GLY A 72 6.43 6.91 -2.54
N ILE A 73 6.64 6.11 -1.48
CA ILE A 73 5.79 4.96 -1.18
C ILE A 73 4.31 5.33 -1.07
N THR A 74 4.00 6.46 -0.43
CA THR A 74 2.62 6.92 -0.27
C THR A 74 1.96 7.35 -1.58
N LEU A 75 2.76 7.53 -2.64
CA LEU A 75 2.30 7.89 -3.98
C LEU A 75 2.28 6.67 -4.93
N GLY A 76 2.51 5.46 -4.42
CA GLY A 76 2.46 4.22 -5.19
C GLY A 76 3.62 4.03 -6.16
N MET A 77 4.82 4.53 -5.83
CA MET A 77 5.99 4.41 -6.71
C MET A 77 6.63 3.02 -6.74
N TYR A 78 6.28 2.13 -5.81
CA TYR A 78 6.78 0.75 -5.79
C TYR A 78 5.84 -0.19 -6.54
N GLN A 79 6.42 -1.23 -7.12
CA GLN A 79 5.64 -2.27 -7.78
C GLN A 79 4.83 -3.08 -6.76
N SER A 80 3.58 -3.36 -7.10
CA SER A 80 2.69 -4.27 -6.38
C SER A 80 1.83 -5.00 -7.40
N SER A 81 1.46 -6.25 -7.12
CA SER A 81 0.60 -6.99 -8.03
C SER A 81 -0.88 -6.59 -7.86
N PRO A 82 -1.74 -6.77 -8.87
CA PRO A 82 -3.18 -6.62 -8.71
C PRO A 82 -3.76 -7.51 -7.60
N LEU A 83 -3.17 -8.70 -7.38
CA LEU A 83 -3.56 -9.61 -6.30
C LEU A 83 -3.23 -9.01 -4.92
N ASP A 84 -2.08 -8.37 -4.75
CA ASP A 84 -1.71 -7.67 -3.52
C ASP A 84 -2.72 -6.56 -3.20
N MET A 85 -3.09 -5.75 -4.20
CA MET A 85 -4.05 -4.66 -4.03
C MET A 85 -5.45 -5.18 -3.66
N ALA A 86 -5.90 -6.25 -4.32
CA ALA A 86 -7.17 -6.90 -3.98
C ALA A 86 -7.16 -7.49 -2.56
N THR A 87 -6.03 -8.11 -2.17
CA THR A 87 -5.83 -8.69 -0.84
C THR A 87 -5.83 -7.63 0.25
N ALA A 88 -5.11 -6.52 0.04
CA ALA A 88 -5.07 -5.41 0.97
C ALA A 88 -6.47 -4.81 1.22
N LEU A 89 -7.24 -4.60 0.14
CA LEU A 89 -8.61 -4.13 0.26
C LEU A 89 -9.51 -5.16 0.96
N ALA A 90 -9.36 -6.46 0.67
CA ALA A 90 -10.11 -7.52 1.33
C ALA A 90 -9.85 -7.56 2.84
N THR A 91 -8.60 -7.39 3.27
CA THR A 91 -8.24 -7.28 4.70
C THR A 91 -8.95 -6.08 5.35
N LEU A 92 -8.94 -4.92 4.69
CA LEU A 92 -9.61 -3.71 5.20
C LEU A 92 -11.13 -3.90 5.33
N THR A 93 -11.78 -4.44 4.30
CA THR A 93 -13.25 -4.61 4.29
C THR A 93 -13.71 -5.75 5.19
N ASN A 94 -12.82 -6.70 5.52
CA ASN A 94 -13.04 -7.77 6.48
C ASN A 94 -12.66 -7.38 7.94
N GLY A 95 -12.84 -6.11 8.29
CA GLY A 95 -12.59 -5.61 9.65
C GLY A 95 -11.13 -5.73 10.11
N GLY A 96 -10.17 -5.80 9.17
CA GLY A 96 -8.74 -5.94 9.46
C GLY A 96 -8.23 -7.38 9.54
N THR A 97 -9.08 -8.39 9.26
CA THR A 97 -8.65 -9.79 9.29
C THR A 97 -8.12 -10.23 7.93
N TYR A 98 -6.81 -10.50 7.87
CA TYR A 98 -6.13 -11.02 6.69
C TYR A 98 -6.44 -12.51 6.48
N HIS A 99 -6.76 -12.87 5.24
CA HIS A 99 -6.82 -14.25 4.77
C HIS A 99 -5.87 -14.41 3.61
N ARG A 100 -5.01 -15.45 3.66
CA ARG A 100 -4.09 -15.74 2.55
C ARG A 100 -4.89 -16.04 1.28
N PRO A 101 -4.64 -15.33 0.17
CA PRO A 101 -5.27 -15.65 -1.11
C PRO A 101 -4.97 -17.08 -1.52
N HIS A 102 -5.99 -17.79 -1.98
CA HIS A 102 -5.87 -19.16 -2.47
C HIS A 102 -6.83 -19.37 -3.64
N PHE A 103 -6.45 -20.27 -4.54
CA PHE A 103 -7.28 -20.67 -5.67
C PHE A 103 -7.89 -22.07 -5.48
N VAL A 104 -7.28 -22.89 -4.63
CA VAL A 104 -7.67 -24.28 -4.42
C VAL A 104 -8.56 -24.37 -3.19
N GLU A 105 -9.82 -24.71 -3.39
CA GLU A 105 -10.79 -24.94 -2.30
C GLU A 105 -10.72 -26.39 -1.79
N LYS A 106 -10.60 -27.36 -2.70
CA LYS A 106 -10.59 -28.80 -2.39
C LYS A 106 -9.79 -29.58 -3.43
N VAL A 107 -9.19 -30.68 -2.99
CA VAL A 107 -8.58 -31.70 -3.86
C VAL A 107 -9.14 -33.06 -3.47
N GLU A 108 -9.62 -33.82 -4.44
CA GLU A 108 -10.05 -35.21 -4.28
C GLU A 108 -9.20 -36.12 -5.16
N ASN A 109 -8.97 -37.36 -4.73
CA ASN A 109 -8.34 -38.37 -5.57
C ASN A 109 -9.40 -39.05 -6.45
N SER A 110 -9.00 -39.97 -7.34
CA SER A 110 -9.92 -40.62 -8.28
C SER A 110 -11.04 -41.44 -7.63
N ASN A 111 -10.88 -41.81 -6.37
CA ASN A 111 -11.84 -42.61 -5.60
C ASN A 111 -12.77 -41.76 -4.72
N GLY A 112 -12.65 -40.42 -4.78
CA GLY A 112 -13.24 -39.49 -3.81
C GLY A 112 -12.44 -39.41 -2.52
#